data_AF-A0A2P8F783-F1
#
_entry.id   AF-A0A2P8F783-F1
#
_cell.length_a   1.000
_cell.length_b   1.000
_cell.length_c   1.000
_cell.angle_alpha   90.00
_cell.angle_beta   90.00
_cell.angle_gamma   90.00
#
_symmetry.space_group_name_H-M   'P 1'
#
loop_
_entity.id
_entity.type
_entity.pdbx_description
1 polymer ?
#
loop_
_entity_poly.entity_id
_entity_poly.type
_entity_poly.pdbx_seq_one_letter_code
_entity_poly.pdbx_strand_id
1 'polypeptide(L)'
;MPAKLTTEAFIERARQIHGDRYDYRQTRYLGATKSVEITCMEHGSFSQRASRHLSGRGCPLCGEAMKGHNFRVAEEEFLTRASKTHGNRYDYSKVEYRSLSVPVKIICPLHGEFLQTPLCHMEGGGCDICTSEAVHSQCIISAA
;
A
#
# COMPACT_ATOMS: atom_id res chain seq x y z
N MET A 1 26.93 1.18 33.11
CA MET A 1 25.48 1.05 32.88
C MET A 1 25.05 2.17 31.93
N PRO A 2 24.35 1.91 30.81
CA PRO A 2 24.00 2.99 29.89
C PRO A 2 23.02 3.95 30.56
N ALA A 3 23.22 5.26 30.34
CA ALA A 3 22.40 6.31 30.92
C ALA A 3 20.92 6.12 30.53
N LYS A 4 20.01 6.25 31.49
CA LYS A 4 18.57 6.27 31.23
C LYS A 4 18.25 7.49 30.37
N LEU A 5 17.62 7.27 29.22
CA LEU A 5 17.13 8.34 28.36
C LEU A 5 16.12 9.21 29.13
N THR A 6 16.28 10.54 29.10
CA THR A 6 15.33 11.48 29.70
C THR A 6 14.16 11.77 28.75
N THR A 7 13.12 12.44 29.24
CA THR A 7 12.00 12.91 28.40
C THR A 7 12.48 13.90 27.33
N GLU A 8 13.38 14.84 27.65
CA GLU A 8 13.87 15.77 26.63
C GLU A 8 14.65 15.04 25.53
N ALA A 9 15.52 14.10 25.92
CA ALA A 9 16.30 13.31 24.97
C ALA A 9 15.41 12.41 24.08
N PHE A 10 14.27 11.95 24.60
CA PHE A 10 13.26 11.26 23.79
C PHE A 10 12.63 12.21 22.75
N ILE A 11 12.21 13.41 23.17
CA ILE A 11 11.56 14.39 22.31
C ILE A 11 12.50 14.85 21.20
N GLU A 12 13.78 15.10 21.51
CA GLU A 12 14.77 15.51 20.52
C GLU A 12 14.94 14.44 19.43
N ARG A 13 15.11 13.16 19.82
CA ARG A 13 15.20 12.05 18.86
C ARG A 13 13.92 11.87 18.05
N ALA A 14 12.76 12.02 18.69
CA ALA A 14 11.49 11.90 18.01
C ALA A 14 11.31 13.00 16.94
N ARG A 15 11.75 14.24 17.22
CA ARG A 15 11.79 15.34 16.25
C ARG A 15 12.78 15.09 15.10
N GLN A 16 13.93 14.47 15.35
CA GLN A 16 14.87 14.10 14.28
C GLN A 16 14.25 13.09 13.28
N ILE A 17 13.39 12.20 13.77
CA ILE A 17 12.77 11.14 12.94
C ILE A 17 11.50 11.65 12.23
N HIS A 18 10.68 12.41 12.95
CA HIS A 18 9.34 12.78 12.50
C HIS A 18 9.19 14.25 12.10
N GLY A 19 10.21 15.08 12.32
CA GLY A 19 10.14 16.54 12.14
C GLY A 19 9.10 17.18 13.06
N ASP A 20 8.41 18.18 12.54
CA ASP A 20 7.38 18.97 13.24
C ASP A 20 5.98 18.34 13.20
N ARG A 21 5.85 17.06 12.86
CA ARG A 21 4.53 16.40 12.70
C ARG A 21 3.79 16.12 14.00
N TYR A 22 4.48 16.19 15.13
CA TYR A 22 3.95 15.81 16.44
C TYR A 22 4.29 16.86 17.50
N ASP A 23 3.32 17.11 18.37
CA ASP A 23 3.48 17.88 19.59
C ASP A 23 3.69 16.93 20.79
N TYR A 24 4.66 17.30 21.64
CA TYR A 24 5.09 16.51 22.79
C TYR A 24 4.89 17.24 24.14
N ARG A 25 4.07 18.30 24.18
CA ARG A 25 3.89 19.15 25.39
C ARG A 25 3.42 18.35 26.60
N GLN A 26 2.65 17.29 26.37
CA GLN A 26 2.12 16.42 27.43
C GLN A 26 2.85 15.07 27.51
N THR A 27 3.92 14.88 26.73
CA THR A 27 4.65 13.63 26.66
C THR A 27 5.51 13.43 27.91
N ARG A 28 5.36 12.27 28.56
CA ARG A 28 6.20 11.85 29.69
C ARG A 28 6.87 10.51 29.38
N TYR A 29 8.20 10.50 29.24
CA TYR A 29 8.94 9.28 28.97
C TYR A 29 9.22 8.51 30.26
N LEU A 30 8.74 7.26 30.32
CA LEU A 30 8.93 6.36 31.46
C LEU A 30 9.82 5.15 31.14
N GLY A 31 10.29 5.03 29.88
CA GLY A 31 11.12 3.93 29.40
C GLY A 31 10.72 3.45 28.01
N ALA A 32 11.66 2.78 27.33
CA ALA A 32 11.51 2.40 25.91
C ALA A 32 10.31 1.46 25.65
N THR A 33 9.97 0.60 26.59
CA THR A 33 8.85 -0.34 26.49
C THR A 33 7.52 0.24 26.97
N LYS A 34 7.55 1.41 27.64
CA LYS A 34 6.37 2.09 28.15
C LYS A 34 5.73 2.92 27.04
N SER A 35 4.41 3.03 27.11
CA SER A 35 3.65 3.90 26.23
C SER A 35 3.84 5.35 26.62
N VAL A 36 3.95 6.21 25.62
CA VAL A 36 4.02 7.66 25.75
C VAL A 36 2.82 8.25 25.02
N GLU A 37 2.29 9.34 25.56
CA GLU A 37 1.26 10.14 24.91
C GLU A 37 1.92 11.13 23.94
N ILE A 38 1.48 11.12 22.70
CA ILE A 38 2.01 11.94 21.61
C ILE A 38 0.81 12.55 20.90
N THR A 39 0.90 13.84 20.55
CA THR A 39 -0.17 14.53 19.85
C THR A 39 0.19 14.69 18.39
N CYS A 40 -0.57 14.03 17.51
CA CYS A 40 -0.50 14.29 16.08
C CYS A 40 -1.21 15.61 15.77
N MET A 41 -0.58 16.49 14.99
CA MET A 41 -1.16 17.78 14.64
C MET A 41 -2.45 17.66 13.80
N GLU A 42 -2.61 16.57 13.06
CA GLU A 42 -3.77 16.34 12.19
C GLU A 42 -4.86 15.49 12.86
N HIS A 43 -4.47 14.53 13.70
CA HIS A 43 -5.38 13.49 14.20
C HIS A 43 -5.55 13.48 15.73
N GLY A 44 -4.91 14.40 16.45
CA GLY A 44 -5.00 14.52 17.90
C GLY A 44 -4.08 13.58 18.68
N SER A 45 -4.34 13.44 19.99
CA SER A 45 -3.51 12.67 20.91
C SER A 45 -3.72 11.16 20.75
N PHE A 46 -2.62 10.42 20.83
CA PHE A 46 -2.60 8.97 20.79
C PHE A 46 -1.48 8.42 21.67
N SER A 47 -1.61 7.14 22.05
CA SER A 47 -0.61 6.45 22.87
C SER A 47 0.16 5.42 22.06
N GLN A 48 1.49 5.43 22.16
CA GLN A 48 2.35 4.45 21.51
C GLN A 48 3.58 4.14 22.36
N ARG A 49 4.12 2.92 22.25
CA ARG A 49 5.41 2.57 22.87
C ARG A 49 6.52 3.51 22.36
N ALA A 50 7.29 4.07 23.29
CA ALA A 50 8.36 5.00 22.96
C ALA A 50 9.39 4.43 21.97
N SER A 51 9.77 3.15 22.11
CA SER A 51 10.70 2.49 21.18
C SER A 51 10.14 2.35 19.76
N ARG A 52 8.82 2.11 19.62
CA ARG A 52 8.17 2.05 18.29
C ARG A 52 8.12 3.43 17.64
N HIS A 53 7.89 4.47 18.44
CA HIS A 53 7.89 5.82 17.93
C HIS A 53 9.27 6.23 17.41
N LEU A 54 10.32 5.94 18.20
CA LEU A 54 11.72 6.16 17.81
C LEU A 54 12.21 5.23 16.68
N SER A 55 11.45 4.20 16.31
CA SER A 55 11.75 3.39 15.12
C SER A 55 11.07 3.93 13.86
N GLY A 56 10.49 5.14 13.90
CA GLY A 56 9.79 5.75 12.77
C GLY A 56 8.30 5.39 12.66
N ARG A 57 7.70 4.66 13.62
CA ARG A 57 6.24 4.47 13.61
C ARG A 57 5.54 5.72 14.13
N GLY A 58 4.61 6.23 13.34
CA GLY A 58 3.87 7.45 13.64
C GLY A 58 2.46 7.21 14.17
N CYS A 59 1.60 8.21 13.94
CA CYS A 59 0.16 8.12 14.16
C CYS A 59 -0.45 7.00 13.28
N PRO A 60 -1.33 6.16 13.84
CA PRO A 60 -2.00 5.10 13.08
C PRO A 60 -2.84 5.67 11.94
N LEU A 61 -3.58 6.76 12.18
CA LEU A 61 -4.47 7.38 11.18
C LEU A 61 -3.68 8.00 10.01
N CYS A 62 -2.58 8.72 10.30
CA CYS A 62 -1.65 9.15 9.24
C CYS A 62 -1.11 7.94 8.44
N GLY A 63 -0.77 6.85 9.13
CA GLY A 63 -0.26 5.64 8.50
C GLY A 63 -1.30 4.96 7.61
N GLU A 64 -2.57 4.97 8.00
CA GLU A 64 -3.69 4.43 7.23
C GLU A 64 -3.98 5.30 5.99
N ALA A 65 -4.00 6.62 6.14
CA ALA A 65 -4.16 7.54 5.01
C ALA A 65 -3.07 7.36 3.95
N MET A 66 -1.81 7.24 4.38
CA MET A 66 -0.67 6.98 3.49
C MET A 66 -0.76 5.62 2.80
N LYS A 67 -1.22 4.57 3.50
CA LYS A 67 -1.48 3.28 2.87
C LYS A 67 -2.54 3.38 1.80
N GLY A 68 -3.67 4.04 2.08
CA GLY A 68 -4.73 4.27 1.09
C GLY A 68 -4.24 4.98 -0.17
N HIS A 69 -3.41 6.02 -0.01
CA HIS A 69 -2.76 6.68 -1.15
C HIS A 69 -1.86 5.73 -1.94
N ASN A 70 -0.99 4.98 -1.27
CA ASN A 70 -0.09 4.04 -1.93
C ASN A 70 -0.85 2.91 -2.65
N PHE A 71 -1.99 2.46 -2.13
CA PHE A 71 -2.82 1.48 -2.81
C PHE A 71 -3.42 2.03 -4.11
N ARG A 72 -3.87 3.30 -4.11
CA ARG A 72 -4.37 3.95 -5.34
C ARG A 72 -3.29 4.10 -6.39
N VAL A 73 -2.12 4.59 -6.00
CA VAL A 73 -0.96 4.70 -6.91
C VAL A 73 -0.59 3.32 -7.48
N ALA A 74 -0.63 2.27 -6.66
CA ALA A 74 -0.33 0.92 -7.10
C ALA A 74 -1.42 0.30 -8.01
N GLU A 75 -2.70 0.64 -7.80
CA GLU A 75 -3.80 0.26 -8.69
C GLU A 75 -3.66 0.93 -10.06
N GLU A 76 -3.38 2.23 -10.10
CA GLU A 76 -3.12 2.98 -11.34
C GLU A 76 -1.89 2.43 -12.09
N GLU A 77 -0.81 2.10 -11.36
CA GLU A 77 0.38 1.46 -11.96
C GLU A 77 0.01 0.10 -12.56
N PHE A 78 -0.75 -0.72 -11.83
CA PHE A 78 -1.22 -2.01 -12.32
C PHE A 78 -2.02 -1.85 -13.61
N LEU A 79 -3.02 -0.97 -13.65
CA LEU A 79 -3.85 -0.72 -14.84
C LEU A 79 -3.00 -0.24 -16.03
N THR A 80 -2.04 0.65 -15.79
CA THR A 80 -1.14 1.17 -16.82
C THR A 80 -0.28 0.06 -17.42
N ARG A 81 0.31 -0.80 -16.57
CA ARG A 81 1.17 -1.91 -17.01
C ARG A 81 0.36 -3.02 -17.68
N ALA A 82 -0.80 -3.36 -17.13
CA ALA A 82 -1.72 -4.33 -17.70
C ALA A 82 -2.20 -3.89 -19.10
N SER A 83 -2.57 -2.61 -19.26
CA SER A 83 -2.92 -2.02 -20.55
C SER A 83 -1.73 -2.01 -21.52
N LYS A 84 -0.49 -1.85 -21.04
CA LYS A 84 0.71 -1.93 -21.88
C LYS A 84 1.00 -3.36 -22.36
N THR A 85 0.80 -4.36 -21.51
CA THR A 85 1.05 -5.77 -21.84
C THR A 85 -0.04 -6.35 -22.74
N HIS A 86 -1.30 -6.03 -22.46
CA HIS A 86 -2.46 -6.67 -23.09
C HIS A 86 -3.29 -5.75 -23.99
N GLY A 87 -3.02 -4.44 -24.01
CA GLY A 87 -3.84 -3.47 -24.75
C GLY A 87 -5.27 -3.42 -24.21
N ASN A 88 -6.24 -3.35 -25.12
CA ASN A 88 -7.67 -3.29 -24.80
C ASN A 88 -8.34 -4.67 -24.72
N ARG A 89 -7.57 -5.72 -24.37
CA ARG A 89 -8.06 -7.13 -24.38
C ARG A 89 -8.86 -7.51 -23.14
N TYR A 90 -8.72 -6.78 -22.04
CA TYR A 90 -9.36 -7.10 -20.77
C TYR A 90 -10.05 -5.87 -20.18
N ASP A 91 -11.13 -6.11 -19.46
CA ASP A 91 -11.86 -5.11 -18.69
C ASP A 91 -11.51 -5.25 -17.20
N TYR A 92 -11.11 -4.13 -16.62
CA TYR A 92 -10.66 -4.00 -15.22
C TYR A 92 -11.70 -3.29 -14.33
N SER A 93 -12.92 -3.07 -14.80
CA SER A 93 -13.97 -2.32 -14.09
C SER A 93 -14.36 -2.88 -12.71
N LYS A 94 -14.02 -4.15 -12.45
CA LYS A 94 -14.29 -4.84 -11.17
C LYS A 94 -13.02 -5.22 -10.40
N VAL A 95 -11.87 -4.65 -10.75
CA VAL A 95 -10.61 -4.92 -10.04
C VAL A 95 -10.66 -4.27 -8.66
N GLU A 96 -10.51 -5.09 -7.62
CA GLU A 96 -10.26 -4.63 -6.26
C GLU A 96 -8.77 -4.85 -5.95
N TYR A 97 -7.94 -3.84 -6.19
CA TYR A 97 -6.50 -3.96 -5.95
C TYR A 97 -6.17 -3.93 -4.46
N ARG A 98 -5.55 -5.00 -3.96
CA ARG A 98 -5.07 -5.08 -2.57
C ARG A 98 -3.56 -5.24 -2.49
N SER A 99 -2.97 -6.07 -3.33
CA SER A 99 -1.51 -6.24 -3.44
C SER A 99 -1.16 -7.02 -4.72
N LEU A 100 0.13 -7.06 -5.06
CA LEU A 100 0.64 -7.83 -6.21
C LEU A 100 0.42 -9.35 -6.10
N SER A 101 0.27 -9.86 -4.87
CA SER A 101 0.11 -11.29 -4.59
C SER A 101 -1.33 -11.72 -4.37
N VAL A 102 -2.27 -10.77 -4.22
CA VAL A 102 -3.69 -11.07 -4.05
C VAL A 102 -4.35 -11.15 -5.44
N PRO A 103 -5.03 -12.25 -5.77
CA PRO A 103 -5.76 -12.37 -7.03
C PRO A 103 -6.82 -11.27 -7.19
N VAL A 104 -6.87 -10.66 -8.37
CA VAL A 104 -7.90 -9.70 -8.76
C VAL A 104 -8.84 -10.33 -9.79
N LYS A 105 -10.07 -9.83 -9.84
CA LYS A 105 -11.07 -10.23 -10.85
C LYS A 105 -10.82 -9.42 -12.12
N ILE A 106 -10.45 -10.13 -13.19
CA ILE A 106 -10.23 -9.55 -14.51
C ILE A 106 -11.30 -10.11 -15.43
N ILE A 107 -11.88 -9.27 -16.29
CA ILE A 107 -12.93 -9.68 -17.21
C ILE A 107 -12.32 -9.80 -18.60
N CYS A 108 -12.37 -10.99 -19.17
CA CYS A 108 -12.18 -11.19 -20.60
C CYS A 108 -13.52 -10.93 -21.30
N PRO A 109 -13.59 -10.01 -22.28
CA PRO A 109 -14.83 -9.75 -23.02
C PRO A 109 -15.39 -10.98 -23.76
N LEU A 110 -14.54 -11.96 -24.07
CA LEU A 110 -14.91 -13.18 -24.79
C LEU A 110 -15.25 -14.34 -23.85
N HIS A 111 -14.49 -14.49 -22.77
CA HIS A 111 -14.51 -15.69 -21.91
C HIS A 111 -15.04 -15.45 -20.49
N GLY A 112 -15.37 -14.19 -20.15
CA GLY A 112 -15.93 -13.82 -18.86
C GLY A 112 -14.89 -13.51 -17.79
N GLU A 113 -15.33 -13.53 -16.53
CA GLU A 113 -14.50 -13.18 -15.37
C GLU A 113 -13.56 -14.33 -14.95
N PHE A 114 -12.31 -14.00 -14.65
CA PHE A 114 -11.32 -14.92 -14.12
C PHE A 114 -10.48 -14.26 -13.03
N LEU A 115 -9.82 -15.09 -12.22
CA LEU A 115 -8.97 -14.64 -11.12
C LEU A 115 -7.51 -14.82 -11.50
N GLN A 116 -6.73 -13.74 -11.38
CA GLN A 116 -5.29 -13.78 -11.60
C GLN A 116 -4.58 -12.78 -10.69
N THR A 117 -3.35 -13.09 -10.27
CA THR A 117 -2.56 -12.14 -9.51
C THR A 117 -2.07 -11.00 -10.41
N PRO A 118 -2.04 -9.74 -9.92
CA PRO A 118 -1.52 -8.62 -10.69
C PRO A 118 -0.11 -8.86 -11.24
N LEU A 119 0.77 -9.51 -10.45
CA LEU A 119 2.12 -9.86 -10.88
C LEU A 119 2.10 -10.75 -12.13
N CYS A 120 1.38 -11.88 -12.07
CA CYS A 120 1.29 -12.83 -13.19
C CYS A 120 0.63 -12.18 -14.41
N HIS A 121 -0.41 -11.36 -14.20
CA HIS A 121 -1.09 -10.66 -15.28
C HIS A 121 -0.17 -9.68 -16.03
N MET A 122 0.61 -8.88 -15.29
CA MET A 122 1.56 -7.92 -15.86
C MET A 122 2.70 -8.60 -16.63
N GLU A 123 3.11 -9.81 -16.21
CA GLU A 123 4.13 -10.63 -16.89
C GLU A 123 3.64 -11.27 -18.20
N GLY A 124 2.36 -11.07 -18.56
CA GLY A 124 1.76 -11.64 -19.78
C GLY A 124 0.76 -12.76 -19.51
N GLY A 125 0.48 -13.06 -18.24
CA GLY A 125 -0.63 -13.93 -17.84
C GLY A 125 -1.96 -13.38 -18.35
N GLY A 126 -2.79 -14.26 -18.90
CA GLY A 126 -4.09 -13.92 -19.45
C GLY A 126 -5.15 -14.93 -19.04
N CYS A 127 -6.32 -14.86 -19.67
CA CYS A 127 -7.34 -15.89 -19.54
C CYS A 127 -6.79 -17.22 -20.10
N ASP A 128 -7.05 -18.34 -19.40
CA ASP A 128 -6.58 -19.67 -19.82
C ASP A 128 -7.09 -20.04 -21.22
N ILE A 129 -8.32 -19.62 -21.55
CA ILE A 129 -8.93 -19.89 -22.85
C ILE A 129 -8.23 -19.07 -23.94
N CYS A 130 -8.06 -17.75 -23.75
CA CYS A 130 -7.28 -16.89 -24.67
C CYS A 130 -5.83 -17.39 -24.87
N THR A 131 -5.20 -17.91 -23.81
CA THR A 131 -3.83 -18.43 -23.85
C THR A 131 -3.77 -19.75 -24.61
N SER A 132 -4.79 -20.61 -24.44
CA SER A 132 -4.91 -21.88 -25.16
C SER A 132 -5.35 -21.71 -26.62
N GLU A 133 -6.13 -20.67 -26.95
CA GLU A 133 -6.58 -20.39 -28.32
C GLU A 133 -5.49 -19.74 -29.20
N ALA A 134 -4.34 -19.36 -28.63
CA ALA A 134 -3.18 -18.91 -29.40
C ALA A 134 -2.58 -20.00 -30.32
N VAL A 135 -3.04 -21.26 -30.22
CA VAL A 135 -2.76 -22.35 -31.18
C VAL A 135 -3.89 -22.61 -32.21
N HIS A 136 -5.00 -21.87 -32.18
CA HIS A 136 -6.04 -21.95 -33.22
C HIS A 136 -6.50 -20.56 -33.65
N SER A 137 -5.98 -20.15 -34.80
CA SER A 137 -6.24 -18.90 -35.51
C SER A 137 -7.69 -18.43 -35.46
N GLN A 138 -8.00 -17.39 -34.67
CA GLN A 138 -8.88 -16.24 -34.99
C GLN A 138 -9.33 -15.53 -33.70
N CYS A 139 -8.46 -14.66 -33.17
CA CYS A 139 -8.89 -13.53 -32.34
C CYS A 139 -8.10 -12.29 -32.75
N ILE A 140 -8.21 -11.95 -34.03
CA ILE A 140 -7.92 -10.58 -34.50
C ILE A 140 -9.26 -9.86 -34.38
N ILE A 141 -9.35 -8.96 -33.41
CA ILE A 141 -10.44 -7.99 -33.36
C ILE A 141 -10.35 -7.23 -34.68
N SER A 142 -11.38 -7.34 -35.52
CA SER A 142 -11.56 -6.49 -36.70
C SER A 142 -11.58 -5.04 -36.23
N ALA A 143 -10.48 -4.33 -36.43
CA ALA A 143 -10.48 -2.87 -36.45
C ALA A 143 -10.94 -2.47 -37.86
N ALA A 144 -12.15 -1.91 -37.91
CA ALA A 144 -12.70 -1.22 -39.08
C ALA A 144 -11.93 0.08 -39.37
#